data_AF-A0A8S3B351-F1
#
_entry.id   AF-A0A8S3B351-F1
#
_cell.length_a   1.000
_cell.length_b   1.000
_cell.length_c   1.000
_cell.angle_alpha   90.00
_cell.angle_beta   90.00
_cell.angle_gamma   90.00
#
_symmetry.space_group_name_H-M   'P 1'
#
loop_
_entity.id
_entity.type
_entity.pdbx_description
1 polymer ?
#
loop_
_entity_poly.entity_id
_entity_poly.type
_entity_poly.pdbx_seq_one_letter_code
_entity_poly.pdbx_strand_id
1 'polypeptide(L)' 'RIDSPRPLVHQLIRHLLIDVGRQHPQALIYPLVVASKSVVRDREVAANRVLNNMREHSHTLVQQALVVSEELIRISILWH' A
#
# COMPACT_ATOMS: atom_id res chain seq x y z
N ARG A 1 0.52 12.85 -5.36
CA ARG A 1 -0.38 11.69 -5.15
C ARG A 1 0.18 10.48 -5.88
N ILE A 2 -0.02 9.28 -5.34
CA ILE A 2 0.50 8.03 -5.93
C ILE A 2 -0.10 7.73 -7.31
N ASP A 3 -1.25 8.30 -7.63
CA ASP A 3 -2.01 8.19 -8.89
C ASP A 3 -1.97 9.47 -9.74
N SER A 4 -0.91 10.27 -9.61
CA SER A 4 -0.76 11.51 -10.40
C SER A 4 -0.74 11.20 -11.91
N PRO A 5 -1.52 11.93 -12.74
CA PRO A 5 -1.50 11.76 -14.20
C PRO A 5 -0.19 12.26 -14.83
N ARG A 6 0.60 13.05 -14.08
CA ARG A 6 1.93 13.51 -14.53
C ARG A 6 2.98 12.41 -14.27
N PRO A 7 3.60 11.84 -15.31
CA PRO A 7 4.45 10.66 -15.19
C PRO A 7 5.72 10.90 -14.36
N LEU A 8 6.36 12.07 -14.52
CA LEU A 8 7.58 12.43 -13.78
C LEU A 8 7.32 12.55 -12.26
N VAL A 9 6.24 13.25 -11.89
CA VAL A 9 5.83 13.40 -10.49
C VAL A 9 5.46 12.04 -9.89
N HIS A 10 4.74 11.23 -10.67
CA HIS A 10 4.36 9.89 -10.26
C HIS A 10 5.57 8.98 -9.99
N GLN A 11 6.58 9.00 -10.87
CA GLN A 11 7.83 8.25 -10.67
C GLN A 11 8.59 8.73 -9.43
N LEU A 12 8.73 10.05 -9.24
CA LEU A 12 9.45 10.60 -8.09
C LEU A 12 8.78 10.21 -6.77
N ILE A 13 7.46 10.33 -6.69
CA ILE A 13 6.69 9.90 -5.52
C ILE A 13 6.86 8.40 -5.30
N ARG A 14 6.84 7.58 -6.35
CA ARG A 14 7.04 6.13 -6.22
C ARG A 14 8.41 5.78 -5.63
N HIS A 15 9.49 6.41 -6.13
CA HIS A 15 10.83 6.17 -5.58
C HIS A 15 10.91 6.61 -4.12
N LEU A 16 10.40 7.81 -3.79
CA LEU A 16 10.37 8.28 -2.40
C LEU A 16 9.62 7.30 -1.47
N LEU A 17 8.47 6.78 -1.91
CA LEU A 17 7.70 5.81 -1.12
C LEU A 17 8.41 4.47 -0.96
N ILE A 18 9.20 4.05 -1.94
CA ILE A 18 10.03 2.86 -1.84
C ILE A 18 11.13 3.08 -0.79
N ASP A 19 11.82 4.23 -0.84
CA ASP A 19 12.90 4.54 0.10
C ASP A 19 12.38 4.67 1.53
N VAL A 20 11.28 5.39 1.73
CA VAL A 20 10.60 5.48 3.04
C VAL A 20 10.10 4.10 3.47
N GLY A 21 9.61 3.28 2.53
CA GLY A 21 9.12 1.93 2.81
C GLY A 21 10.21 0.98 3.29
N ARG A 22 11.46 1.20 2.88
CA ARG A 22 12.62 0.45 3.37
C ARG A 22 13.02 0.86 4.79
N GLN A 23 13.03 2.15 5.08
CA GLN A 23 13.47 2.65 6.39
C GLN A 23 12.38 2.60 7.47
N HIS A 24 11.13 2.84 7.08
CA HIS A 24 9.98 2.99 7.96
C HIS A 24 8.73 2.26 7.42
N PRO A 25 8.78 0.93 7.24
CA PRO A 25 7.69 0.18 6.62
C PRO A 25 6.35 0.31 7.37
N GLN A 26 6.39 0.42 8.71
CA GLN A 26 5.20 0.59 9.56
C GLN A 26 4.44 1.89 9.28
N ALA A 27 5.12 2.97 8.87
CA ALA A 27 4.46 4.23 8.56
C ALA A 27 3.67 4.18 7.24
N LEU A 28 4.06 3.29 6.32
CA LEU A 28 3.49 3.19 4.99
C LEU A 28 2.53 2.03 4.81
N ILE A 29 2.57 1.02 5.67
CA ILE A 29 1.84 -0.23 5.44
C ILE A 29 0.33 -0.03 5.35
N TYR A 30 -0.30 0.66 6.31
CA TYR A 30 -1.75 0.84 6.31
C TYR A 30 -2.27 1.73 5.16
N PRO A 31 -1.68 2.92 4.89
CA PRO A 31 -2.06 3.71 3.73
C PRO A 31 -1.91 2.96 2.39
N LEU A 32 -0.87 2.12 2.25
CA LEU A 32 -0.65 1.35 1.04
C LEU A 32 -1.62 0.18 0.89
N VAL A 33 -1.93 -0.55 1.97
CA VAL A 33 -2.92 -1.64 1.96
C VAL A 33 -4.32 -1.14 1.61
N VAL A 34 -4.70 0.05 2.08
CA VAL A 34 -5.95 0.68 1.67
C VAL A 34 -5.90 1.07 0.19
N ALA A 35 -4.80 1.70 -0.24
CA ALA A 35 -4.63 2.13 -1.62
C ALA A 35 -4.57 0.95 -2.62
N SER A 36 -4.10 -0.23 -2.20
CA SER A 36 -4.04 -1.44 -3.04
C SER A 36 -5.40 -2.08 -3.28
N LYS A 37 -6.44 -1.70 -2.53
CA LYS A 37 -7.84 -2.12 -2.72
C LYS A 37 -8.70 -1.02 -3.36
N SER A 38 -8.07 0.00 -3.94
CA SER A 38 -8.74 1.13 -4.57
C SER A 38 -9.52 0.71 -5.82
N VAL A 39 -10.72 1.25 -6.00
CA VAL A 39 -11.50 1.10 -7.25
C VAL A 39 -10.85 1.79 -8.46
N VAL A 40 -9.98 2.78 -8.21
CA VAL A 40 -9.19 3.44 -9.25
C VAL A 40 -7.97 2.58 -9.58
N ARG A 41 -7.95 1.99 -10.77
CA ARG A 41 -6.92 1.03 -11.23
C ARG A 41 -5.49 1.57 -11.17
N ASP A 42 -5.27 2.82 -11.55
CA ASP A 42 -3.91 3.41 -11.51
C ASP A 42 -3.37 3.49 -10.08
N ARG A 43 -4.24 3.82 -9.12
CA ARG A 43 -3.89 3.87 -7.70
C ARG A 43 -3.62 2.47 -7.16
N GLU A 44 -4.47 1.52 -7.51
CA GLU A 44 -4.35 0.11 -7.14
C GLU A 44 -3.02 -0.48 -7.62
N VAL A 45 -2.71 -0.33 -8.91
CA VAL A 45 -1.47 -0.83 -9.53
C VAL A 45 -0.24 -0.17 -8.92
N ALA A 46 -0.27 1.15 -8.70
CA ALA A 46 0.86 1.85 -8.12
C ALA A 46 1.12 1.46 -6.66
N ALA A 47 0.06 1.30 -5.86
CA ALA A 47 0.15 0.85 -4.47
C ALA A 47 0.67 -0.59 -4.39
N ASN A 48 0.14 -1.49 -5.22
CA ASN A 48 0.59 -2.89 -5.29
C ASN A 48 2.07 -3.00 -5.68
N ARG A 49 2.56 -2.14 -6.59
CA ARG A 49 4.00 -2.10 -6.92
C ARG A 49 4.87 -1.72 -5.72
N VAL A 50 4.47 -0.71 -4.95
CA VAL A 50 5.23 -0.30 -3.75
C VAL A 50 5.16 -1.38 -2.66
N LEU A 51 3.99 -1.99 -2.43
CA LEU A 51 3.83 -3.11 -1.50
C LEU A 51 4.68 -4.31 -1.90
N ASN A 52 4.75 -4.64 -3.19
CA ASN A 52 5.59 -5.74 -3.67
C ASN A 52 7.07 -5.47 -3.43
N ASN A 53 7.55 -4.24 -3.61
CA ASN A 53 8.94 -3.92 -3.26
C ASN A 53 9.18 -3.97 -1.74
N MET A 54 8.19 -3.53 -0.94
CA MET A 54 8.27 -3.63 0.52
C MET A 54 8.28 -5.07 1.02
N ARG A 55 7.62 -6.01 0.31
CA ARG A 55 7.66 -7.45 0.62
C ARG A 55 9.07 -8.03 0.55
N GLU A 56 9.94 -7.52 -0.31
CA GLU A 56 11.33 -7.99 -0.40
C GLU A 56 12.10 -7.81 0.93
N HIS A 57 11.75 -6.78 1.71
CA HIS A 57 12.46 -6.39 2.93
C HIS A 57 11.64 -6.61 4.21
N SER A 58 10.30 -6.69 4.10
CA SER A 58 9.36 -6.71 5.22
C SER A 58 8.18 -7.63 4.94
N HIS A 59 8.44 -8.81 4.36
CA HIS A 59 7.42 -9.78 3.95
C HIS A 59 6.39 -10.08 5.05
N THR A 60 6.85 -10.46 6.25
CA THR A 60 5.98 -10.82 7.38
C THR A 60 5.04 -9.69 7.78
N LEU A 61 5.56 -8.47 7.85
CA LEU A 61 4.76 -7.28 8.16
C LEU A 61 3.69 -7.04 7.09
N VAL A 62 4.05 -7.13 5.81
CA VAL A 62 3.08 -6.93 4.72
C VAL A 62 1.98 -7.98 4.77
N GLN A 63 2.32 -9.26 4.99
CA GLN A 63 1.32 -10.32 5.10
C GLN A 63 0.39 -10.11 6.29
N GLN A 64 0.94 -9.80 7.47
CA GLN A 64 0.15 -9.55 8.68
C GLN A 64 -0.82 -8.38 8.47
N ALA A 65 -0.34 -7.27 7.91
CA ALA A 65 -1.18 -6.10 7.69
C ALA A 65 -2.32 -6.36 6.68
N LEU A 66 -2.08 -7.18 5.66
CA LEU A 66 -3.12 -7.57 4.70
C LEU A 66 -4.24 -8.37 5.38
N VAL A 67 -3.88 -9.39 6.16
CA VAL A 67 -4.86 -10.20 6.91
C VAL A 67 -5.63 -9.33 7.91
N VAL A 68 -4.94 -8.53 8.71
CA VAL A 68 -5.57 -7.64 9.69
C VAL A 68 -6.53 -6.66 9.01
N SER A 69 -6.14 -6.06 7.88
CA SER A 69 -7.02 -5.15 7.14
C SER A 69 -8.30 -5.83 6.65
N GLU A 70 -8.21 -7.07 6.14
CA GLU A 70 -9.38 -7.82 5.68
C GLU A 70 -10.31 -8.17 6.83
N GLU A 71 -9.76 -8.67 7.93
CA GLU A 71 -10.56 -9.03 9.09
C GLU A 71 -11.23 -7.82 9.74
N LEU A 72 -10.55 -6.68 9.84
CA LEU A 72 -11.15 -5.45 10.36
C LEU A 72 -12.33 -4.96 9.49
N ILE A 73 -12.24 -5.10 8.16
CA ILE A 73 -13.35 -4.80 7.26
C ILE A 73 -14.49 -5.80 7.45
N ARG A 74 -14.17 -7.10 7.52
CA ARG A 74 -15.14 -8.19 7.67
C ARG A 74 -15.97 -8.02 8.94
N ILE A 75 -15.33 -7.79 10.09
CA ILE A 75 -16.04 -7.59 11.37
C ILE A 75 -16.89 -6.32 11.34
N SER A 76 -16.44 -5.24 10.68
CA SER A 76 -17.18 -3.97 10.64
C SER A 76 -18.51 -4.07 9.90
N ILE A 77 -18.64 -5.03 8.98
CA ILE A 77 -19.86 -5.26 8.17
C ILE A 77 -20.76 -6.30 8.83
N LEU A 78 -20.20 -7.31 9.51
CA LEU A 78 -20.95 -8.41 10.12
C LEU A 78 -21.57 -8.09 11.49
N TRP A 79 -21.21 -6.96 12.13
CA TRP A 79 -21.72 -6.57 13.46
C TRP A 79 -23.10 -5.88 13.43
N HIS A 80 -23.97 -6.29 12.50
CA HIS A 80 -25.39 -5.90 12.45
C HIS A 80 -26.25 -7.14 12.24
#